data_AF-A0A437UKD1-F1
#
_entry.id   AF-A0A437UKD1-F1
#
_cell.length_a   1.000
_cell.length_b   1.000
_cell.length_c   1.000
_cell.angle_alpha   90.00
_cell.angle_beta   90.00
_cell.angle_gamma   90.00
#
_symmetry.space_group_name_H-M   'P 1'
#
loop_
_entity.id
_entity.type
_entity.pdbx_description
1 polymer ?
#
loop_
_entity_poly.entity_id
_entity_poly.type
_entity_poly.pdbx_seq_one_letter_code
_entity_poly.pdbx_strand_id
1 'polypeptide(L)'
;MLKYLGFNMMNSIIFLLSGCNSYTVALLKAETSNENCEERRMKSGSVLVSLLKLFGLCIVGWLLWVFIFSAVLPMDEEEIPDIFVRLSVLLGLLTGLVISVGISYNSAARKRNQLNASASNILVVEEREESLMAKANKVVEKYLSHEQAIFTDKNKVHVTPVNDAGQFQHLIESYPELRSNENIMELLNQLKDCENTIANFKIGYNSDVEIYNSLINTLPLSLLKRSLKFSEAEYYKKKVETVELTDDMLGI
;
A
#
# COMPACT_ATOMS: atom_id res chain seq x y z
N MET A 1 24.34 -8.08 -20.98
CA MET A 1 24.31 -9.56 -21.05
C MET A 1 24.47 -10.24 -19.69
N LEU A 2 25.40 -9.83 -18.82
CA LEU A 2 25.64 -10.46 -17.51
C LEU A 2 24.45 -10.43 -16.52
N LYS A 3 23.52 -9.47 -16.62
CA LYS A 3 22.31 -9.41 -15.77
C LYS A 3 21.20 -10.39 -16.18
N TYR A 4 21.14 -10.81 -17.45
CA TYR A 4 20.12 -11.77 -17.92
C TYR A 4 20.49 -13.22 -17.58
N LEU A 5 21.79 -13.52 -17.42
CA LEU A 5 22.26 -14.85 -17.05
C LEU A 5 21.95 -15.20 -15.58
N GLY A 6 22.07 -14.23 -14.67
CA GLY A 6 21.79 -14.43 -13.23
C GLY A 6 20.31 -14.71 -12.95
N PHE A 7 19.40 -14.07 -13.68
CA PHE A 7 17.95 -14.22 -13.46
C PHE A 7 17.45 -15.61 -13.89
N ASN A 8 18.00 -16.18 -14.97
CA ASN A 8 17.66 -17.54 -15.40
C ASN A 8 18.26 -18.62 -14.50
N MET A 9 19.44 -18.41 -13.90
CA MET A 9 19.99 -19.34 -12.90
C MET A 9 19.14 -19.36 -11.64
N MET A 10 18.65 -18.20 -11.18
CA MET A 10 17.84 -18.10 -9.97
C MET A 10 16.48 -18.80 -10.12
N ASN A 11 15.82 -18.65 -11.26
CA ASN A 11 14.57 -19.38 -11.55
C ASN A 11 14.76 -20.89 -11.68
N SER A 12 15.92 -21.35 -12.15
CA SER A 12 16.25 -22.78 -12.24
C SER A 12 16.50 -23.41 -10.85
N ILE A 13 17.09 -22.64 -9.92
CA ILE A 13 17.29 -23.05 -8.52
C ILE A 13 15.94 -23.08 -7.77
N ILE A 14 15.03 -22.13 -8.04
CA ILE A 14 13.68 -22.11 -7.47
C ILE A 14 12.86 -23.34 -7.94
N PHE A 15 13.01 -23.77 -9.19
CA PHE A 15 12.33 -24.98 -9.70
C PHE A 15 12.87 -26.28 -9.07
N LEU A 16 14.18 -26.35 -8.79
CA LEU A 16 14.81 -27.49 -8.12
C LEU A 16 14.50 -27.59 -6.61
N LEU A 17 14.04 -26.50 -5.99
CA LEU A 17 13.63 -26.46 -4.58
C LEU A 17 12.12 -26.68 -4.36
N SER A 18 11.36 -26.97 -5.42
CA SER A 18 9.93 -27.29 -5.35
C SER A 18 9.57 -28.57 -4.57
N GLY A 19 10.59 -29.34 -4.14
CA GLY A 19 10.43 -30.45 -3.20
C GLY A 19 10.67 -30.08 -1.73
N CYS A 20 10.90 -28.81 -1.40
CA CYS A 20 11.35 -28.41 -0.07
C CYS A 20 10.24 -27.78 0.78
N ASN A 21 10.06 -28.38 1.95
CA ASN A 21 9.24 -28.05 3.12
C ASN A 21 8.80 -26.57 3.26
N SER A 22 7.55 -26.34 3.67
CA SER A 22 6.88 -25.02 3.79
C SER A 22 7.72 -23.94 4.51
N TYR A 23 8.59 -24.34 5.43
CA TYR A 23 9.52 -23.45 6.17
C TYR A 23 10.59 -22.80 5.30
N THR A 24 11.10 -23.47 4.26
CA THR A 24 12.16 -22.91 3.39
C THR A 24 11.60 -21.85 2.45
N VAL A 25 10.36 -22.03 1.99
CA VAL A 25 9.63 -21.03 1.21
C VAL A 25 9.32 -19.79 2.06
N ALA A 26 8.94 -19.97 3.33
CA ALA A 26 8.72 -18.87 4.26
C ALA A 26 10.00 -18.08 4.55
N LEU A 27 11.14 -18.75 4.75
CA LEU A 27 12.45 -18.12 4.96
C LEU A 27 12.92 -17.34 3.73
N LEU A 28 12.80 -17.91 2.53
CA LEU A 28 13.14 -17.21 1.29
C LEU A 28 12.26 -15.97 1.06
N LYS A 29 10.98 -16.04 1.44
CA LYS A 29 10.05 -14.89 1.34
C LYS A 29 10.39 -13.80 2.37
N ALA A 30 10.86 -14.18 3.56
CA ALA A 30 11.32 -13.23 4.58
C ALA A 30 12.62 -12.54 4.15
N GLU A 31 13.57 -13.28 3.58
CA GLU A 31 14.87 -12.77 3.16
C GLU A 31 14.76 -11.82 1.95
N THR A 32 13.94 -12.17 0.96
CA THR A 32 13.60 -11.28 -0.17
C THR A 32 12.84 -10.02 0.29
N SER A 33 11.98 -10.12 1.32
CA SER A 33 11.34 -8.94 1.92
C SER A 33 12.34 -8.03 2.64
N ASN A 34 13.37 -8.61 3.27
CA ASN A 34 14.39 -7.87 3.99
C ASN A 34 15.35 -7.14 3.04
N GLU A 35 15.81 -7.79 1.97
CA GLU A 35 16.59 -7.13 0.91
C GLU A 35 15.82 -5.97 0.27
N ASN A 36 14.53 -6.15 -0.01
CA ASN A 36 13.66 -5.08 -0.51
C ASN A 36 13.44 -3.94 0.50
N CYS A 37 13.61 -4.20 1.80
CA CYS A 37 13.57 -3.20 2.86
C CYS A 37 14.89 -2.42 2.96
N GLU A 38 16.03 -3.12 2.86
CA GLU A 38 17.36 -2.49 2.84
C GLU A 38 17.60 -1.67 1.57
N GLU A 39 17.21 -2.18 0.40
CA GLU A 39 17.28 -1.43 -0.86
C GLU A 39 16.38 -0.18 -0.80
N ARG A 40 15.22 -0.26 -0.15
CA ARG A 40 14.36 0.91 0.11
C ARG A 40 14.98 1.91 1.09
N ARG A 41 15.71 1.47 2.13
CA ARG A 41 16.45 2.37 3.02
C ARG A 41 17.59 3.10 2.30
N MET A 42 18.33 2.41 1.44
CA MET A 42 19.42 3.01 0.65
C MET A 42 18.92 3.99 -0.41
N LYS A 43 17.67 3.84 -0.86
CA LYS A 43 16.99 4.76 -1.79
C LYS A 43 16.20 5.85 -1.06
N SER A 44 16.51 6.14 0.20
CA SER A 44 16.13 7.40 0.81
C SER A 44 16.87 8.50 0.04
N GLY A 45 16.16 9.17 -0.86
CA GLY A 45 16.68 10.34 -1.55
C GLY A 45 17.03 11.38 -0.51
N SER A 46 18.29 11.36 -0.09
CA SER A 46 18.82 12.32 0.88
C SER A 46 18.34 13.71 0.48
N VAL A 47 17.88 14.49 1.46
CA VAL A 47 17.50 15.89 1.25
C VAL A 47 18.61 16.62 0.47
N LEU A 48 19.86 16.20 0.63
CA LEU A 48 21.02 16.65 -0.14
C LEU A 48 20.88 16.42 -1.65
N VAL A 49 20.40 15.26 -2.10
CA VAL A 49 20.16 14.99 -3.53
C VAL A 49 19.03 15.84 -4.08
N SER A 50 17.97 16.07 -3.30
CA SER A 50 16.87 16.96 -3.69
C SER A 50 17.31 18.42 -3.75
N LEU A 51 18.14 18.86 -2.79
CA LEU A 51 18.75 20.19 -2.78
C LEU A 51 19.70 20.36 -3.96
N LEU A 52 20.54 19.37 -4.26
CA LEU A 52 21.46 19.39 -5.40
C LEU A 52 20.70 19.52 -6.73
N LYS A 53 19.58 18.79 -6.88
CA LYS A 53 18.70 18.93 -8.05
C LYS A 53 18.08 20.32 -8.15
N LEU A 54 17.68 20.91 -7.02
CA LEU A 54 17.12 22.26 -6.98
C LEU A 54 18.17 23.32 -7.40
N PHE A 55 19.39 23.25 -6.86
CA PHE A 55 20.48 24.12 -7.27
C PHE A 55 20.82 23.96 -8.76
N GLY A 56 20.88 22.73 -9.26
CA GLY A 56 21.09 22.46 -10.69
C GLY A 56 20.01 23.10 -11.56
N LEU A 57 18.74 22.99 -11.15
CA LEU A 57 17.61 23.55 -11.89
C LEU A 57 17.62 25.09 -11.90
N CYS A 58 18.00 25.72 -10.78
CA CYS A 58 18.19 27.17 -10.70
C CYS A 58 19.34 27.67 -11.62
N ILE A 59 20.46 26.94 -11.68
CA ILE A 59 21.59 27.29 -12.55
C ILE A 59 21.20 27.18 -14.02
N VAL A 60 20.52 26.09 -14.40
CA VAL A 60 20.01 25.91 -15.76
C VAL A 60 18.99 27.00 -16.12
N GLY A 61 18.09 27.33 -15.20
CA GLY A 61 17.13 28.43 -15.37
C GLY A 61 17.83 29.78 -15.57
N TRP A 62 18.88 30.07 -14.80
CA TRP A 62 19.67 31.29 -14.95
C TRP A 62 20.35 31.36 -16.32
N LEU A 63 21.02 30.28 -16.76
CA LEU A 63 21.65 30.22 -18.09
C LEU A 63 20.64 30.41 -19.23
N LEU A 64 19.44 29.84 -19.08
CA LEU A 64 18.34 29.99 -20.03
C LEU A 64 17.94 31.47 -20.16
N TRP A 65 17.72 32.17 -19.05
CA TRP A 65 17.36 33.59 -19.08
C TRP A 65 18.48 34.48 -19.62
N VAL A 66 19.74 34.19 -19.33
CA VAL A 66 20.90 34.89 -19.93
C VAL A 66 20.89 34.74 -21.45
N PHE A 67 20.63 33.53 -21.96
CA PHE A 67 20.54 33.28 -23.39
C PHE A 67 19.36 34.03 -24.04
N ILE A 68 18.19 34.03 -23.40
CA ILE A 68 17.02 34.78 -23.88
C ILE A 68 17.31 36.29 -23.94
N PHE A 69 17.88 36.87 -22.89
CA PHE A 69 18.19 38.31 -22.87
C PHE A 69 19.25 38.68 -23.93
N SER A 70 20.22 37.81 -24.17
CA SER A 70 21.21 37.97 -25.24
C SER A 70 20.57 37.95 -26.64
N ALA A 71 19.57 37.12 -26.87
CA ALA A 71 18.92 37.01 -28.18
C ALA A 71 17.85 38.08 -28.46
N VAL A 72 17.19 38.60 -27.42
CA VAL A 72 16.04 39.51 -27.55
C VAL A 72 16.43 40.98 -27.61
N LEU A 73 17.54 41.37 -27.00
CA LEU A 73 17.96 42.78 -26.93
C LEU A 73 19.09 43.03 -27.93
N PRO A 74 18.87 43.80 -29.02
CA PRO A 74 19.96 44.27 -29.86
C PRO A 74 20.78 45.29 -29.05
N MET A 75 22.00 44.93 -28.67
CA MET A 75 22.87 45.77 -27.86
C MET A 75 23.89 46.46 -28.77
N ASP A 76 23.86 47.79 -28.81
CA ASP A 76 25.00 48.60 -29.28
C ASP A 76 26.15 48.44 -28.26
N GLU A 77 27.40 48.36 -28.72
CA GLU A 77 28.57 47.78 -28.02
C GLU A 77 29.02 48.43 -26.68
N GLU A 78 28.34 49.45 -26.14
CA GLU A 78 28.79 50.15 -24.92
C GLU A 78 27.85 49.95 -23.73
N GLU A 79 28.37 49.18 -22.76
CA GLU A 79 27.84 48.87 -21.42
C GLU A 79 26.58 48.00 -21.38
N ILE A 80 26.74 46.71 -21.04
CA ILE A 80 25.63 45.88 -20.56
C ILE A 80 25.15 46.47 -19.22
N PRO A 81 23.90 46.97 -19.11
CA PRO A 81 23.41 47.47 -17.84
C PRO A 81 23.40 46.36 -16.80
N ASP A 82 24.01 46.60 -15.63
CA ASP A 82 24.03 45.70 -14.45
C ASP A 82 22.64 45.15 -14.08
N ILE A 83 21.59 45.87 -14.47
CA ILE A 83 20.19 45.52 -14.23
C ILE A 83 19.78 44.22 -14.93
N PHE A 84 20.28 43.93 -16.14
CA PHE A 84 19.92 42.71 -16.87
C PHE A 84 20.51 41.47 -16.23
N VAL A 85 21.75 41.56 -15.75
CA VAL A 85 22.40 40.47 -15.03
C VAL A 85 21.61 40.16 -13.76
N ARG A 86 21.24 41.17 -12.97
CA ARG A 86 20.43 41.00 -11.75
C ARG A 86 19.04 40.42 -12.04
N LEU A 87 18.38 40.91 -13.09
CA LEU A 87 17.06 40.43 -13.49
C LEU A 87 17.08 38.97 -13.96
N SER A 88 18.11 38.58 -14.73
CA SER A 88 18.26 37.18 -15.19
C SER A 88 18.43 36.19 -14.02
N VAL A 89 19.17 36.56 -12.97
CA VAL A 89 19.35 35.73 -11.77
C VAL A 89 18.02 35.57 -11.02
N LEU A 90 17.28 36.66 -10.83
CA LEU A 90 15.98 36.63 -10.16
C LEU A 90 14.97 35.76 -10.91
N LEU A 91 14.90 35.89 -12.24
CA LEU A 91 14.00 35.09 -13.07
C LEU A 91 14.41 33.61 -13.13
N GLY A 92 15.71 33.31 -13.15
CA GLY A 92 16.23 31.95 -13.04
C GLY A 92 15.84 31.26 -11.72
N LEU A 93 16.00 31.97 -10.59
CA LEU A 93 15.58 31.46 -9.29
C LEU A 93 14.06 31.25 -9.23
N LEU A 94 13.27 32.21 -9.70
CA LEU A 94 11.81 32.13 -9.72
C LEU A 94 11.32 30.94 -10.57
N THR A 95 11.83 30.80 -11.79
CA THR A 95 11.47 29.69 -12.68
C THR A 95 11.93 28.33 -12.12
N GLY A 96 13.10 28.26 -11.51
CA GLY A 96 13.59 27.07 -10.82
C GLY A 96 12.67 26.62 -9.69
N LEU A 97 12.20 27.57 -8.87
CA LEU A 97 11.23 27.33 -7.80
C LEU A 97 9.90 26.79 -8.33
N VAL A 98 9.35 27.41 -9.39
CA VAL A 98 8.08 26.98 -10.00
C VAL A 98 8.17 25.54 -10.54
N ILE A 99 9.25 25.22 -11.26
CA ILE A 99 9.46 23.87 -11.81
C ILE A 99 9.61 22.84 -10.68
N SER A 100 10.35 23.17 -9.62
CA SER A 100 10.50 22.31 -8.45
C SER A 100 9.15 21.97 -7.82
N VAL A 101 8.30 22.99 -7.60
CA VAL A 101 6.93 22.79 -7.08
C VAL A 101 6.09 21.93 -8.03
N GLY A 102 6.20 22.14 -9.35
CA GLY A 102 5.47 21.35 -10.35
C GLY A 102 5.84 19.85 -10.34
N ILE A 103 7.13 19.53 -10.23
CA ILE A 103 7.60 18.14 -10.11
C ILE A 103 7.07 17.50 -8.82
N SER A 104 7.15 18.23 -7.71
CA SER A 104 6.63 17.83 -6.40
C SER A 104 5.11 17.64 -6.40
N TYR A 105 4.35 18.50 -7.08
CA TYR A 105 2.90 18.35 -7.23
C TYR A 105 2.55 17.06 -7.98
N ASN A 106 3.25 16.79 -9.09
CA ASN A 106 3.02 15.59 -9.89
C ASN A 106 3.35 14.31 -9.13
N SER A 107 4.40 14.31 -8.31
CA SER A 107 4.71 13.15 -7.45
C SER A 107 3.66 12.95 -6.36
N ALA A 108 3.18 14.03 -5.73
CA ALA A 108 2.07 13.98 -4.76
C ALA A 108 0.77 13.44 -5.37
N ALA A 109 0.41 13.92 -6.57
CA ALA A 109 -0.78 13.47 -7.29
C ALA A 109 -0.72 11.98 -7.64
N ARG A 110 0.46 11.48 -8.08
CA ARG A 110 0.66 10.05 -8.33
C ARG A 110 0.47 9.21 -7.07
N LYS A 111 0.98 9.67 -5.92
CA LYS A 111 0.81 8.97 -4.64
C LYS A 111 -0.62 8.99 -4.13
N ARG A 112 -1.36 10.07 -4.36
CA ARG A 112 -2.81 10.12 -4.09
C ARG A 112 -3.58 9.11 -4.93
N ASN A 113 -3.25 8.98 -6.23
CA ASN A 113 -3.89 7.98 -7.09
C ASN A 113 -3.57 6.55 -6.65
N GLN A 114 -2.33 6.29 -6.22
CA GLN A 114 -1.94 4.99 -5.66
C GLN A 114 -2.73 4.67 -4.38
N LEU A 115 -2.90 5.65 -3.49
CA LEU A 115 -3.67 5.51 -2.26
C LEU A 115 -5.15 5.19 -2.55
N ASN A 116 -5.76 5.89 -3.52
CA ASN A 116 -7.12 5.60 -3.97
C ASN A 116 -7.25 4.18 -4.54
N ALA A 117 -6.27 3.72 -5.34
CA ALA A 117 -6.27 2.36 -5.86
C ALA A 117 -6.14 1.31 -4.73
N SER A 118 -5.28 1.56 -3.74
CA SER A 118 -5.12 0.71 -2.56
C SER A 118 -6.42 0.62 -1.74
N ALA A 119 -7.11 1.75 -1.54
CA ALA A 119 -8.43 1.78 -0.89
C ALA A 119 -9.48 0.98 -1.67
N SER A 120 -9.54 1.11 -2.99
CA SER A 120 -10.44 0.30 -3.82
C SER A 120 -10.12 -1.20 -3.77
N ASN A 121 -8.84 -1.57 -3.69
CA ASN A 121 -8.44 -2.98 -3.57
C ASN A 121 -8.94 -3.59 -2.25
N ILE A 122 -8.91 -2.84 -1.14
CA ILE A 122 -9.47 -3.30 0.14
C ILE A 122 -10.96 -3.63 -0.02
N LEU A 123 -11.74 -2.72 -0.62
CA LEU A 123 -13.19 -2.90 -0.80
C LEU A 123 -13.53 -4.16 -1.61
N VAL A 124 -12.77 -4.46 -2.66
CA VAL A 124 -12.99 -5.66 -3.49
C VAL A 124 -12.76 -6.95 -2.69
N VAL A 125 -11.76 -6.96 -1.80
CA VAL A 125 -11.47 -8.14 -0.98
C VAL A 125 -12.47 -8.26 0.17
N GLU A 126 -12.90 -7.14 0.75
CA GLU A 126 -13.98 -7.12 1.74
C GLU A 126 -15.31 -7.62 1.13
N GLU A 127 -15.67 -7.21 -0.09
CA GLU A 127 -16.85 -7.75 -0.80
C GLU A 127 -16.74 -9.26 -1.06
N ARG A 128 -15.53 -9.74 -1.41
CA ARG A 128 -15.28 -11.17 -1.56
C ARG A 128 -15.47 -11.92 -0.24
N GLU A 129 -14.96 -11.40 0.86
CA GLU A 129 -15.12 -11.98 2.20
C GLU A 129 -16.61 -12.08 2.55
N GLU A 130 -17.38 -11.01 2.38
CA GLU A 130 -18.83 -11.00 2.62
C GLU A 130 -19.54 -12.08 1.79
N SER A 131 -19.15 -12.25 0.52
CA SER A 131 -19.71 -13.30 -0.34
C SER A 131 -19.38 -14.71 0.14
N LEU A 132 -18.19 -14.93 0.72
CA LEU A 132 -17.78 -16.22 1.28
C LEU A 132 -18.49 -16.49 2.62
N MET A 133 -18.64 -15.48 3.48
CA MET A 133 -19.43 -15.54 4.71
C MET A 133 -20.89 -15.89 4.41
N ALA A 134 -21.49 -15.30 3.37
CA ALA A 134 -22.84 -15.62 2.95
C ALA A 134 -22.98 -17.09 2.49
N LYS A 135 -21.98 -17.62 1.78
CA LYS A 135 -21.94 -19.06 1.42
C LYS A 135 -21.82 -19.93 2.67
N ALA A 136 -20.96 -19.56 3.62
CA ALA A 136 -20.77 -20.28 4.87
C ALA A 136 -22.08 -20.37 5.67
N ASN A 137 -22.77 -19.23 5.84
CA ASN A 137 -24.07 -19.16 6.50
C ASN A 137 -25.12 -20.04 5.82
N LYS A 138 -25.20 -20.01 4.48
CA LYS A 138 -26.14 -20.84 3.71
C LYS A 138 -25.85 -22.33 3.81
N VAL A 139 -24.57 -22.72 3.88
CA VAL A 139 -24.16 -24.11 4.08
C VAL A 139 -24.62 -24.57 5.46
N VAL A 140 -24.28 -23.83 6.51
CA VAL A 140 -24.68 -24.15 7.90
C VAL A 140 -26.20 -24.24 8.02
N GLU A 141 -26.95 -23.28 7.47
CA GLU A 141 -28.41 -23.30 7.45
C GLU A 141 -28.95 -24.57 6.77
N LYS A 142 -28.41 -24.93 5.60
CA LYS A 142 -28.85 -26.13 4.88
C LYS A 142 -28.57 -27.39 5.69
N TYR A 143 -27.42 -27.50 6.34
CA TYR A 143 -27.08 -28.64 7.19
C TYR A 143 -27.98 -28.75 8.41
N LEU A 144 -28.16 -27.67 9.15
CA LEU A 144 -29.03 -27.65 10.34
C LEU A 144 -30.49 -27.94 9.96
N SER A 145 -30.95 -27.44 8.82
CA SER A 145 -32.28 -27.78 8.30
C SER A 145 -32.43 -29.25 7.91
N HIS A 146 -31.35 -29.90 7.47
CA HIS A 146 -31.35 -31.31 7.09
C HIS A 146 -31.36 -32.22 8.33
N GLU A 147 -30.55 -31.89 9.34
CA GLU A 147 -30.60 -32.54 10.65
C GLU A 147 -32.00 -32.41 11.26
N GLN A 148 -32.57 -31.21 11.24
CA GLN A 148 -33.91 -30.97 11.74
C GLN A 148 -35.00 -31.74 10.98
N ALA A 149 -34.84 -32.03 9.69
CA ALA A 149 -35.79 -32.86 8.96
C ALA A 149 -35.80 -34.33 9.45
N ILE A 150 -34.71 -34.78 10.07
CA ILE A 150 -34.58 -36.11 10.68
C ILE A 150 -35.24 -36.11 12.07
N PHE A 151 -35.22 -34.99 12.81
CA PHE A 151 -35.88 -34.83 14.09
C PHE A 151 -37.37 -34.43 13.94
N THR A 152 -38.27 -35.03 14.72
CA THR A 152 -39.73 -34.80 14.63
C THR A 152 -40.19 -33.41 15.10
N ASP A 153 -39.27 -32.58 15.61
CA ASP A 153 -39.56 -31.24 16.15
C ASP A 153 -39.23 -30.14 15.13
N LYS A 154 -40.28 -29.55 14.54
CA LYS A 154 -40.20 -28.62 13.39
C LYS A 154 -39.88 -27.16 13.76
N ASN A 155 -39.26 -26.93 14.91
CA ASN A 155 -38.91 -25.58 15.36
C ASN A 155 -37.74 -24.99 14.55
N LYS A 156 -38.02 -24.23 13.49
CA LYS A 156 -37.00 -23.59 12.62
C LYS A 156 -35.79 -23.11 13.44
N VAL A 157 -34.64 -23.78 13.26
CA VAL A 157 -33.41 -23.38 13.91
C VAL A 157 -33.02 -21.99 13.41
N HIS A 158 -32.97 -21.01 14.32
CA HIS A 158 -32.43 -19.70 14.01
C HIS A 158 -30.90 -19.80 14.02
N VAL A 159 -30.30 -19.77 12.83
CA VAL A 159 -28.85 -19.73 12.70
C VAL A 159 -28.39 -18.30 12.92
N THR A 160 -27.63 -18.06 13.99
CA THR A 160 -26.94 -16.79 14.17
C THR A 160 -25.96 -16.60 13.01
N PRO A 161 -26.04 -15.47 12.27
CA PRO A 161 -25.15 -15.25 11.13
C PRO A 161 -23.71 -15.19 11.63
N VAL A 162 -22.86 -15.96 10.97
CA VAL A 162 -21.41 -15.93 11.10
C VAL A 162 -20.91 -14.62 10.52
N ASN A 163 -20.20 -13.84 11.34
CA ASN A 163 -19.64 -12.55 10.94
C ASN A 163 -18.10 -12.59 10.86
N ASP A 164 -17.49 -13.70 11.28
CA ASP A 164 -16.04 -13.85 11.38
C ASP A 164 -15.60 -15.29 11.11
N ALA A 165 -14.37 -15.46 10.61
CA ALA A 165 -13.81 -16.75 10.30
C ALA A 165 -13.62 -17.61 11.57
N GLY A 166 -13.30 -16.98 12.71
CA GLY A 166 -13.20 -17.66 14.01
C GLY A 166 -14.55 -18.23 14.46
N GLN A 167 -15.64 -17.47 14.29
CA GLN A 167 -17.00 -17.95 14.57
C GLN A 167 -17.37 -19.14 13.68
N PHE A 168 -17.01 -19.08 12.39
CA PHE A 168 -17.25 -20.20 11.48
C PHE A 168 -16.50 -21.46 11.90
N GLN A 169 -15.23 -21.30 12.31
CA GLN A 169 -14.42 -22.40 12.80
C GLN A 169 -15.03 -23.06 14.03
N HIS A 170 -15.46 -22.26 15.03
CA HIS A 170 -16.09 -22.80 16.23
C HIS A 170 -17.38 -23.57 15.94
N LEU A 171 -18.17 -23.12 14.95
CA LEU A 171 -19.34 -23.87 14.50
C LEU A 171 -18.94 -25.21 13.87
N ILE A 172 -17.94 -25.23 13.00
CA ILE A 172 -17.45 -26.49 12.39
C ILE A 172 -16.93 -27.45 13.48
N GLU A 173 -16.27 -26.94 14.51
CA GLU A 173 -15.79 -27.74 15.65
C GLU A 173 -16.94 -28.32 16.48
N SER A 174 -18.06 -27.59 16.58
CA SER A 174 -19.26 -28.02 17.32
C SER A 174 -20.07 -29.10 16.59
N TYR A 175 -19.91 -29.24 15.27
CA TYR A 175 -20.65 -30.20 14.44
C TYR A 175 -19.68 -31.10 13.65
N PRO A 176 -19.35 -32.32 14.14
CA PRO A 176 -18.38 -33.22 13.49
C PRO A 176 -18.70 -33.56 12.03
N GLU A 177 -19.99 -33.60 11.67
CA GLU A 177 -20.45 -33.84 10.30
C GLU A 177 -20.11 -32.68 9.33
N LEU A 178 -19.99 -31.45 9.82
CA LEU A 178 -19.50 -30.33 8.99
C LEU A 178 -18.00 -30.44 8.77
N ARG A 179 -17.27 -30.91 9.79
CA ARG A 179 -15.82 -31.08 9.75
C ARG A 179 -15.38 -32.20 8.80
N SER A 180 -16.19 -33.24 8.64
CA SER A 180 -15.91 -34.36 7.73
C SER A 180 -16.08 -33.99 6.26
N ASN A 181 -16.80 -32.91 5.93
CA ASN A 181 -16.97 -32.45 4.56
C ASN A 181 -15.77 -31.60 4.09
N GLU A 182 -15.01 -32.14 3.14
CA GLU A 182 -13.87 -31.47 2.52
C GLU A 182 -14.22 -30.08 1.95
N ASN A 183 -15.40 -29.91 1.34
CA ASN A 183 -15.81 -28.63 0.74
C ASN A 183 -16.02 -27.52 1.81
N ILE A 184 -16.45 -27.90 3.01
CA ILE A 184 -16.66 -26.95 4.11
C ILE A 184 -15.32 -26.54 4.71
N MET A 185 -14.40 -27.49 4.84
CA MET A 185 -13.04 -27.21 5.27
C MET A 185 -12.29 -26.33 4.27
N GLU A 186 -12.50 -26.55 2.97
CA GLU A 186 -11.97 -25.66 1.93
C GLU A 186 -12.54 -24.24 2.06
N LEU A 187 -13.85 -24.08 2.29
CA LEU A 187 -14.46 -22.77 2.50
C LEU A 187 -13.87 -22.04 3.73
N LEU A 188 -13.66 -22.75 4.84
CA LEU A 188 -13.02 -22.18 6.02
C LEU A 188 -11.59 -21.69 5.70
N ASN A 189 -10.82 -22.49 4.95
CA ASN A 189 -9.47 -22.10 4.53
C ASN A 189 -9.50 -20.87 3.61
N GLN A 190 -10.40 -20.84 2.62
CA GLN A 190 -10.59 -19.67 1.75
C GLN A 190 -10.94 -18.40 2.53
N LEU A 191 -11.73 -18.54 3.60
CA LEU A 191 -12.12 -17.45 4.47
C LEU A 191 -10.94 -16.92 5.29
N LYS A 192 -10.16 -17.81 5.91
CA LYS A 192 -8.92 -17.46 6.62
C LYS A 192 -7.89 -16.80 5.71
N ASP A 193 -7.76 -17.30 4.49
CA ASP A 193 -6.88 -16.71 3.48
C ASP A 193 -7.35 -15.31 3.08
N CYS A 194 -8.66 -15.10 2.99
CA CYS A 194 -9.26 -13.79 2.75
C CYS A 194 -8.96 -12.83 3.90
N GLU A 195 -9.17 -13.24 5.15
CA GLU A 195 -8.89 -12.44 6.36
C GLU A 195 -7.41 -12.01 6.42
N ASN A 196 -6.49 -12.95 6.23
CA ASN A 196 -5.06 -12.68 6.15
C ASN A 196 -4.72 -11.71 5.01
N THR A 197 -5.38 -11.86 3.87
CA THR A 197 -5.19 -10.97 2.70
C THR A 197 -5.69 -9.55 3.00
N ILE A 198 -6.85 -9.41 3.65
CA ILE A 198 -7.41 -8.12 4.07
C ILE A 198 -6.50 -7.43 5.08
N ALA A 199 -5.97 -8.17 6.06
CA ALA A 199 -4.99 -7.65 7.00
C ALA A 199 -3.75 -7.10 6.27
N ASN A 200 -3.21 -7.84 5.30
CA ASN A 200 -2.09 -7.40 4.49
C ASN A 200 -2.40 -6.15 3.66
N PHE A 201 -3.59 -6.06 3.05
CA PHE A 201 -4.02 -4.87 2.32
C PHE A 201 -4.16 -3.65 3.24
N LYS A 202 -4.69 -3.81 4.44
CA LYS A 202 -4.81 -2.74 5.44
C LYS A 202 -3.43 -2.22 5.87
N ILE A 203 -2.47 -3.11 6.10
CA ILE A 203 -1.08 -2.73 6.39
C ILE A 203 -0.45 -2.01 5.18
N GLY A 204 -0.64 -2.54 3.97
CA GLY A 204 -0.16 -1.93 2.73
C GLY A 204 -0.71 -0.52 2.50
N TYR A 205 -2.02 -0.33 2.71
CA TYR A 205 -2.66 0.99 2.66
C TYR A 205 -2.07 1.95 3.69
N ASN A 206 -1.82 1.51 4.92
CA ASN A 206 -1.17 2.34 5.93
C ASN A 206 0.24 2.78 5.51
N SER A 207 1.01 1.90 4.86
CA SER A 207 2.31 2.28 4.30
C SER A 207 2.19 3.31 3.17
N ASP A 208 1.19 3.18 2.30
CA ASP A 208 0.92 4.17 1.24
C ASP A 208 0.48 5.52 1.81
N VAL A 209 -0.36 5.52 2.85
CA VAL A 209 -0.76 6.72 3.62
C VAL A 209 0.46 7.40 4.23
N GLU A 210 1.37 6.63 4.84
CA GLU A 210 2.62 7.16 5.40
C GLU A 210 3.48 7.84 4.35
N ILE A 211 3.71 7.19 3.21
CA ILE A 211 4.49 7.74 2.10
C ILE A 211 3.85 9.03 1.58
N TYR A 212 2.52 9.04 1.42
CA TYR A 212 1.79 10.22 0.95
C TYR A 212 1.85 11.38 1.95
N ASN A 213 1.56 11.11 3.23
CA ASN A 213 1.58 12.10 4.30
C ASN A 213 2.99 12.67 4.52
N SER A 214 4.03 11.83 4.45
CA SER A 214 5.42 12.25 4.50
C SER A 214 5.78 13.18 3.33
N LEU A 215 5.34 12.83 2.13
CA LEU A 215 5.61 13.64 0.92
C LEU A 215 4.96 15.03 1.00
N ILE A 216 3.70 15.13 1.43
CA ILE A 216 3.02 16.44 1.56
C ILE A 216 3.55 17.27 2.73
N ASN A 217 4.15 16.63 3.74
CA ASN A 217 4.79 17.29 4.89
C ASN A 217 6.27 17.61 4.68
N THR A 218 6.84 17.25 3.52
CA THR A 218 8.22 17.59 3.15
C THR A 218 8.24 18.85 2.27
N LEU A 219 9.30 19.66 2.38
CA LEU A 219 9.51 20.82 1.50
C LEU A 219 9.72 20.36 0.04
N PRO A 220 9.21 21.08 -0.98
CA PRO A 220 8.52 22.38 -0.92
C PRO A 220 7.00 22.30 -0.69
N LEU A 221 6.41 21.11 -0.70
CA LEU A 221 4.95 20.93 -0.58
C LEU A 221 4.39 21.38 0.75
N SER A 222 5.11 21.18 1.86
CA SER A 222 4.59 21.52 3.20
C SER A 222 4.21 22.99 3.37
N LEU A 223 4.92 23.90 2.70
CA LEU A 223 4.61 25.34 2.70
C LEU A 223 3.37 25.66 1.86
N LEU A 224 3.16 24.90 0.79
CA LEU A 224 2.11 25.16 -0.19
C LEU A 224 0.91 24.20 -0.03
N LYS A 225 0.92 23.27 0.94
CA LYS A 225 -0.10 22.21 1.08
C LYS A 225 -1.51 22.78 1.22
N ARG A 226 -1.65 23.87 1.98
CA ARG A 226 -2.92 24.58 2.19
C ARG A 226 -3.42 25.25 0.90
N SER A 227 -2.52 25.87 0.14
CA SER A 227 -2.86 26.53 -1.14
C SER A 227 -3.18 25.52 -2.25
N LEU A 228 -2.49 24.37 -2.25
CA LEU A 228 -2.66 23.29 -3.23
C LEU A 228 -3.76 22.29 -2.86
N LYS A 229 -4.50 22.52 -1.77
CA LYS A 229 -5.60 21.66 -1.27
C LYS A 229 -5.18 20.19 -1.07
N PHE A 230 -3.94 19.96 -0.67
CA PHE A 230 -3.51 18.63 -0.22
C PHE A 230 -3.90 18.45 1.24
N SER A 231 -4.70 17.42 1.51
CA SER A 231 -5.11 17.00 2.85
C SER A 231 -4.38 15.71 3.22
N GLU A 232 -4.01 15.57 4.48
CA GLU A 232 -3.49 14.31 5.01
C GLU A 232 -4.54 13.20 4.89
N ALA A 233 -4.10 12.01 4.50
CA ALA A 233 -4.94 10.82 4.45
C ALA A 233 -4.96 10.14 5.82
N GLU A 234 -6.09 9.55 6.18
CA GLU A 234 -6.25 8.85 7.45
C GLU A 234 -5.76 7.41 7.34
N TYR A 235 -5.06 6.96 8.39
CA TYR A 235 -4.64 5.57 8.55
C TYR A 235 -5.83 4.67 8.88
N TYR A 236 -5.79 3.45 8.37
CA TYR A 236 -6.67 2.39 8.81
C TYR A 236 -6.35 2.01 10.26
N LYS A 237 -7.25 2.36 11.19
CA LYS A 237 -7.13 2.05 12.63
C LYS A 237 -8.24 1.09 13.02
N LYS A 238 -7.88 -0.08 13.58
CA LYS A 238 -8.85 -0.89 14.33
C LYS A 238 -8.95 -0.28 15.72
N LYS A 239 -10.16 0.05 16.18
CA LYS A 239 -10.38 0.41 17.58
C LYS A 239 -10.07 -0.85 18.38
N VAL A 240 -8.91 -0.91 19.00
CA VAL A 240 -8.59 -1.98 19.94
C VAL A 240 -9.50 -1.73 21.13
N GLU A 241 -10.64 -2.41 21.17
CA GLU A 241 -11.30 -2.64 22.44
C GLU A 241 -10.33 -3.49 23.25
N THR A 242 -9.79 -2.89 24.31
CA THR A 242 -8.94 -3.58 25.27
C THR A 242 -9.81 -4.63 25.93
N VAL A 243 -9.89 -5.81 25.32
CA VAL A 243 -10.38 -7.00 25.99
C VAL A 243 -9.32 -7.27 27.06
N GLU A 244 -9.65 -6.96 28.32
CA GLU A 244 -8.88 -7.47 29.44
C GLU A 244 -8.85 -8.99 29.28
N LEU A 245 -7.67 -9.52 28.95
CA LEU A 245 -7.43 -10.95 28.91
C LEU A 245 -7.53 -11.44 30.34
N THR A 246 -8.70 -11.89 30.77
CA THR A 246 -8.86 -12.58 32.06
C THR A 246 -8.17 -13.93 31.95
N ASP A 247 -7.53 -14.40 33.02
CA ASP A 247 -6.78 -15.67 33.07
C ASP A 247 -7.60 -16.86 32.54
N ASP A 248 -8.93 -16.83 32.72
CA ASP A 248 -9.90 -17.77 32.17
C ASP A 248 -9.87 -17.91 30.62
N MET A 249 -9.46 -16.85 29.89
CA MET A 249 -9.30 -16.87 28.43
C MET A 249 -7.94 -17.41 27.99
N LEU A 250 -6.95 -17.44 28.89
CA LEU A 250 -5.61 -17.95 28.62
C LEU A 250 -5.48 -19.45 28.91
N GLY A 251 -6.51 -20.06 29.52
CA GLY A 251 -6.50 -21.49 29.84
C GLY A 251 -5.37 -21.88 30.80
N ILE A 252 -4.89 -20.93 31.61
CA ILE A 252 -3.92 -21.10 32.69
C ILE A 252 -4.55 -20.75 34.03
#